data_AF-A0A9D8J4J3-F1
#
_entry.id   AF-A0A9D8J4J3-F1
#
_cell.length_a   1.000
_cell.length_b   1.000
_cell.length_c   1.000
_cell.angle_alpha   90.00
_cell.angle_beta   90.00
_cell.angle_gamma   90.00
#
_symmetry.space_group_name_H-M   'P 1'
#
loop_
_entity.id
_entity.type
_entity.pdbx_description
1 polymer ?
#
loop_
_entity_poly.entity_id
_entity_poly.type
_entity_poly.pdbx_seq_one_letter_code
_entity_poly.pdbx_strand_id
1 'polypeptide(L)'
;MSTKQQETPATVSTGTRCSESERSFSTAYGALCLLVWLFTCSDGARADIGILPPPLSELRVPRSPALFEGSDPIVIDKEKAILLGKALFWDVAVGSDGVACASCHFHAGADSRTKNQFAPSHAFSPRPDAPNAFDPADPRGPALANYQLRTHDFPLHDPDRPGFDASKATHNVVASSGTFSGTFIRPPTNGSKVDVCTQYGGAQLDQTFHVGTLHTRRVEPRNAPTVINSVLFDRNFWDGRANFYFNGVSSAGPRDEAAHIWVNTASG
;
A
#
# COMPACT_ATOMS: atom_id res chain seq x y z
N MET A 1 5.67 31.52 35.81
CA MET A 1 6.69 32.57 35.56
C MET A 1 7.78 31.93 34.72
N SER A 2 7.91 32.42 33.49
CA SER A 2 8.86 31.97 32.47
C SER A 2 10.19 32.69 32.68
N THR A 3 11.32 31.98 32.58
CA THR A 3 12.59 32.60 32.18
C THR A 3 13.49 31.57 31.50
N LYS A 4 13.86 31.93 30.26
CA LYS A 4 14.81 31.28 29.35
C LYS A 4 16.23 31.30 29.91
N GLN A 5 17.01 30.27 29.60
CA GLN A 5 18.47 30.30 29.59
C GLN A 5 18.95 30.30 28.13
N GLN A 6 19.99 31.08 27.87
CA GLN A 6 20.46 31.52 26.56
C GLN A 6 21.84 30.91 26.34
N GLU A 7 22.00 30.10 25.28
CA GLU A 7 23.28 29.51 24.88
C GLU A 7 24.00 30.40 23.85
N THR A 8 25.30 30.61 24.07
CA THR A 8 26.24 31.28 23.17
C THR A 8 26.98 30.25 22.29
N PRO A 9 27.23 30.53 20.99
CA PRO A 9 27.81 29.55 20.08
C PRO A 9 29.35 29.56 20.07
N ALA A 10 29.92 28.39 19.79
CA ALA A 10 31.34 28.11 19.66
C ALA A 10 31.90 28.49 18.28
N THR A 11 33.16 28.95 18.30
CA THR A 11 33.98 29.38 17.16
C THR A 11 34.40 28.20 16.27
N VAL A 12 34.17 28.30 14.96
CA VAL A 12 34.64 27.36 13.94
C VAL A 12 35.94 27.86 13.32
N SER A 13 36.96 27.00 13.25
CA SER A 13 38.27 27.29 12.67
C SER A 13 38.26 27.26 11.14
N THR A 14 38.97 28.22 10.56
CA THR A 14 39.28 28.39 9.14
C THR A 14 40.20 27.29 8.59
N GLY A 15 39.80 26.69 7.47
CA GLY A 15 40.66 25.89 6.59
C GLY A 15 40.59 26.43 5.16
N THR A 16 41.72 26.92 4.65
CA THR A 16 41.86 27.62 3.36
C THR A 16 42.22 26.67 2.22
N ARG A 17 41.71 26.99 1.02
CA ARG A 17 42.32 26.96 -0.34
C ARG A 17 41.59 26.09 -1.37
N CYS A 18 41.06 26.76 -2.40
CA CYS A 18 41.35 26.42 -3.79
C CYS A 18 41.65 27.73 -4.54
N SER A 19 42.71 27.69 -5.33
CA SER A 19 43.26 28.79 -6.12
C SER A 19 42.52 28.97 -7.45
N GLU A 20 42.34 30.22 -7.87
CA GLU A 20 42.35 30.58 -9.29
C GLU A 20 42.71 32.08 -9.43
N SER A 21 43.95 32.33 -9.85
CA SER A 21 44.50 33.56 -10.43
C SER A 21 44.86 33.19 -11.88
N GLU A 22 44.77 33.98 -12.93
CA GLU A 22 44.61 35.41 -13.17
C GLU A 22 44.53 35.52 -14.71
N ARG A 23 43.67 36.38 -15.27
CA ARG A 23 43.98 37.05 -16.56
C ARG A 23 43.45 38.48 -16.54
N SER A 24 44.40 39.42 -16.57
CA SER A 24 44.19 40.85 -16.72
C SER A 24 43.27 41.21 -17.87
N PHE A 25 42.33 42.12 -17.64
CA PHE A 25 41.82 42.99 -18.69
C PHE A 25 41.72 44.44 -18.20
N SER A 26 42.11 45.30 -19.14
CA SER A 26 42.48 46.70 -19.02
C SER A 26 41.36 47.62 -18.54
N THR A 27 41.81 48.69 -17.90
CA THR A 27 41.13 49.89 -17.44
C THR A 27 40.27 50.56 -18.51
N ALA A 28 39.24 51.26 -18.00
CA ALA A 28 38.42 52.29 -18.62
C ALA A 28 37.28 51.77 -19.52
N TYR A 29 36.04 51.90 -19.03
CA TYR A 29 34.93 52.60 -19.67
C TYR A 29 33.65 52.29 -18.88
N GLY A 30 32.84 53.32 -18.60
CA GLY A 30 31.39 53.13 -18.42
C GLY A 30 30.89 53.06 -16.98
N ALA A 31 31.02 54.16 -16.24
CA ALA A 31 30.11 54.49 -15.15
C ALA A 31 28.69 54.75 -15.71
N LEU A 32 27.96 53.72 -16.13
CA LEU A 32 26.52 53.80 -16.45
C LEU A 32 25.84 52.43 -16.64
N CYS A 33 26.06 51.46 -15.74
CA CYS A 33 25.31 50.18 -15.78
C CYS A 33 24.85 49.66 -14.41
N LEU A 34 24.94 50.46 -13.35
CA LEU A 34 24.68 50.03 -11.97
C LEU A 34 23.30 50.46 -11.39
N LEU A 35 22.36 50.86 -12.26
CA LEU A 35 20.99 51.25 -11.87
C LEU A 35 19.87 50.57 -12.68
N VAL A 36 20.16 49.49 -13.42
CA VAL A 36 19.13 48.71 -14.15
C VAL A 36 19.29 47.20 -13.90
N TRP A 37 19.63 46.81 -12.67
CA TRP A 37 19.71 45.40 -12.25
C TRP A 37 18.93 45.12 -10.95
N LEU A 38 17.88 45.90 -10.69
CA LEU A 38 16.97 45.70 -9.54
C LEU A 38 15.50 45.50 -9.93
N PHE A 39 15.20 45.27 -11.21
CA PHE A 39 13.83 44.99 -11.67
C PHE A 39 13.81 43.90 -12.75
N THR A 40 14.09 42.66 -12.38
CA THR A 40 13.49 41.45 -12.99
C THR A 40 13.94 40.21 -12.20
N CYS A 41 13.31 39.97 -11.05
CA CYS A 41 13.01 38.62 -10.60
C CYS A 41 12.04 38.71 -9.41
N SER A 42 10.85 39.24 -9.69
CA SER A 42 9.67 38.87 -8.92
C SER A 42 8.87 37.86 -9.75
N ASP A 43 9.52 36.76 -10.14
CA ASP A 43 8.80 35.50 -10.30
C ASP A 43 8.48 35.04 -8.89
N GLY A 44 7.46 35.68 -8.30
CA GLY A 44 6.69 35.02 -7.27
C GLY A 44 6.20 33.74 -7.93
N ALA A 45 6.80 32.61 -7.55
CA ALA A 45 6.28 31.30 -7.84
C ALA A 45 4.85 31.28 -7.29
N ARG A 46 3.91 31.66 -8.14
CA ARG A 46 2.49 31.49 -7.89
C ARG A 46 2.35 29.98 -7.97
N ALA A 47 2.37 29.33 -6.80
CA ALA A 47 1.88 27.99 -6.69
C ALA A 47 0.48 28.05 -7.27
N ASP A 48 0.34 27.55 -8.50
CA ASP A 48 -0.95 27.37 -9.12
C ASP A 48 -1.63 26.34 -8.24
N ILE A 49 -2.41 26.83 -7.27
CA ILE A 49 -3.30 25.99 -6.49
C ILE A 49 -4.36 25.62 -7.52
N GLY A 50 -4.04 24.61 -8.33
CA GLY A 50 -4.94 24.07 -9.34
C GLY A 50 -6.31 23.89 -8.69
N ILE A 51 -7.37 24.16 -9.46
CA ILE A 51 -8.77 24.15 -9.03
C ILE A 51 -8.94 23.15 -7.89
N LEU A 52 -9.16 23.65 -6.67
CA LEU A 52 -9.33 22.79 -5.51
C LEU A 52 -10.47 21.82 -5.84
N PRO A 53 -10.26 20.50 -5.65
CA PRO A 53 -11.33 19.55 -5.91
C PRO A 53 -12.55 19.96 -5.06
N PRO A 54 -13.77 19.88 -5.63
CA PRO A 54 -14.98 20.20 -4.89
C PRO A 54 -15.06 19.35 -3.63
N PRO A 55 -15.75 19.82 -2.58
CA PRO A 55 -15.87 19.05 -1.34
C PRO A 55 -16.43 17.65 -1.65
N LEU A 56 -15.98 16.64 -0.90
CA LEU A 56 -16.37 15.24 -1.13
C LEU A 56 -17.90 15.03 -1.10
N SER A 57 -18.65 15.89 -0.41
CA SER A 57 -20.11 15.91 -0.39
C SER A 57 -20.75 16.21 -1.74
N GLU A 58 -20.04 16.90 -2.63
CA GLU A 58 -20.50 17.25 -3.98
C GLU A 58 -20.05 16.25 -5.04
N LEU A 59 -19.08 15.38 -4.71
CA LEU A 59 -18.66 14.31 -5.60
C LEU A 59 -19.75 13.24 -5.69
N ARG A 60 -20.30 13.07 -6.90
CA ARG A 60 -21.21 11.97 -7.18
C ARG A 60 -20.41 10.69 -7.31
N VAL A 61 -20.87 9.65 -6.62
CA VAL A 61 -20.36 8.30 -6.79
C VAL A 61 -20.54 7.89 -8.27
N PRO A 62 -19.46 7.54 -8.97
CA PRO A 62 -19.51 7.00 -10.33
C PRO A 62 -20.48 5.83 -10.40
N ARG A 63 -21.34 5.81 -11.42
CA ARG A 63 -22.26 4.69 -11.65
C ARG A 63 -21.57 3.68 -12.56
N SER A 64 -21.69 2.40 -12.23
CA SER A 64 -21.32 1.31 -13.13
C SER A 64 -22.45 1.10 -14.14
N PRO A 65 -22.25 1.37 -15.45
CA PRO A 65 -23.27 1.13 -16.47
C PRO A 65 -23.71 -0.33 -16.47
N ALA A 66 -24.98 -0.61 -16.80
CA ALA A 66 -25.60 -1.95 -16.84
C ALA A 66 -25.71 -2.71 -15.50
N LEU A 67 -25.06 -2.26 -14.42
CA LEU A 67 -25.15 -2.93 -13.12
C LEU A 67 -26.55 -2.77 -12.50
N PHE A 68 -27.11 -1.57 -12.53
CA PHE A 68 -28.43 -1.23 -11.96
C PHE A 68 -29.36 -0.53 -12.95
N GLU A 69 -28.87 -0.22 -14.16
CA GLU A 69 -29.56 0.62 -15.14
C GLU A 69 -29.67 -0.14 -16.47
N GLY A 70 -30.67 0.18 -17.29
CA GLY A 70 -30.94 -0.49 -18.57
C GLY A 70 -32.18 -1.36 -18.56
N SER A 71 -32.51 -1.96 -19.71
CA SER A 71 -33.67 -2.84 -19.87
C SER A 71 -33.47 -4.25 -19.29
N ASP A 72 -32.21 -4.62 -19.01
CA ASP A 72 -31.82 -5.91 -18.44
C ASP A 72 -30.64 -5.72 -17.47
N PRO A 73 -30.88 -5.15 -16.27
CA PRO A 73 -29.82 -4.88 -15.32
C PRO A 73 -29.32 -6.16 -14.63
N ILE A 74 -28.00 -6.26 -14.39
CA ILE A 74 -27.40 -7.40 -13.67
C ILE A 74 -27.99 -7.53 -12.25
N VAL A 75 -28.22 -6.41 -11.58
CA VAL A 75 -28.84 -6.35 -10.25
C VAL A 75 -30.20 -5.68 -10.34
N ILE A 76 -31.26 -6.47 -10.19
CA ILE A 76 -32.65 -6.02 -10.31
C ILE A 76 -33.18 -5.26 -9.09
N ASP A 77 -32.54 -5.40 -7.93
CA ASP A 77 -32.93 -4.73 -6.67
C ASP A 77 -31.68 -4.19 -5.95
N LYS A 78 -31.42 -2.90 -6.16
CA LYS A 78 -30.27 -2.21 -5.60
C LYS A 78 -30.29 -2.17 -4.07
N GLU A 79 -31.46 -1.96 -3.46
CA GLU A 79 -31.57 -1.84 -2.00
C GLU A 79 -31.26 -3.16 -1.32
N LYS A 80 -31.80 -4.26 -1.84
CA LYS A 80 -31.47 -5.60 -1.34
C LYS A 80 -30.00 -5.95 -1.54
N ALA A 81 -29.42 -5.58 -2.68
CA ALA A 81 -27.99 -5.81 -2.91
C ALA A 81 -27.10 -5.06 -1.91
N ILE A 82 -27.46 -3.81 -1.57
CA ILE A 82 -26.77 -3.04 -0.53
C ILE A 82 -26.89 -3.72 0.84
N LEU A 83 -28.09 -4.17 1.21
CA LEU A 83 -28.32 -4.85 2.49
C LEU A 83 -27.55 -6.16 2.57
N LEU A 84 -27.57 -6.97 1.50
CA LEU A 84 -26.81 -8.21 1.41
C LEU A 84 -25.31 -7.94 1.53
N GLY A 85 -24.77 -6.96 0.79
CA GLY A 85 -23.35 -6.61 0.85
C GLY A 85 -22.91 -6.19 2.26
N LYS A 86 -23.74 -5.40 2.98
CA LYS A 86 -23.48 -5.02 4.37
C LYS A 86 -23.46 -6.23 5.32
N ALA A 87 -24.34 -7.20 5.10
CA ALA A 87 -24.37 -8.43 5.89
C ALA A 87 -23.12 -9.29 5.64
N LEU A 88 -22.80 -9.56 4.38
CA LEU A 88 -21.67 -10.42 4.00
C LEU A 88 -20.32 -9.82 4.39
N PHE A 89 -20.20 -8.49 4.45
CA PHE A 89 -18.94 -7.81 4.83
C PHE A 89 -18.40 -8.26 6.20
N TRP A 90 -19.30 -8.60 7.14
CA TRP A 90 -18.97 -9.02 8.49
C TRP A 90 -19.14 -10.52 8.72
N ASP A 91 -19.67 -11.27 7.75
CA ASP A 91 -19.97 -12.69 7.95
C ASP A 91 -18.76 -13.56 7.68
N VAL A 92 -18.20 -14.10 8.76
CA VAL A 92 -17.08 -15.04 8.73
C VAL A 92 -17.41 -16.35 8.02
N ALA A 93 -18.68 -16.66 7.74
CA ALA A 93 -19.05 -17.82 6.94
C ALA A 93 -18.73 -17.64 5.43
N VAL A 94 -18.44 -16.43 4.98
CA VAL A 94 -18.10 -16.12 3.58
C VAL A 94 -16.61 -16.29 3.30
N GLY A 95 -15.76 -16.29 4.33
CA GLY A 95 -14.33 -16.47 4.18
C GLY A 95 -13.79 -17.66 4.95
N SER A 96 -12.62 -18.11 4.53
CA SER A 96 -11.95 -19.26 5.14
C SER A 96 -11.40 -18.94 6.53
N ASP A 97 -11.25 -19.96 7.37
CA ASP A 97 -10.70 -19.86 8.73
C ASP A 97 -11.32 -18.78 9.61
N GLY A 98 -12.62 -18.54 9.45
CA GLY A 98 -13.38 -17.56 10.22
C GLY A 98 -12.97 -16.11 9.96
N VAL A 99 -12.41 -15.82 8.78
CA VAL A 99 -12.02 -14.48 8.34
C VAL A 99 -13.16 -13.88 7.51
N ALA A 100 -13.55 -12.64 7.77
CA ALA A 100 -14.49 -11.86 6.96
C ALA A 100 -13.77 -10.68 6.29
N CYS A 101 -14.43 -9.97 5.38
CA CYS A 101 -13.89 -8.73 4.81
C CYS A 101 -13.50 -7.74 5.92
N ALA A 102 -14.37 -7.60 6.91
CA ALA A 102 -14.15 -6.74 8.06
C ALA A 102 -12.96 -7.16 8.95
N SER A 103 -12.50 -8.41 8.90
CA SER A 103 -11.36 -8.85 9.71
C SER A 103 -10.07 -8.10 9.39
N CYS A 104 -9.91 -7.64 8.14
CA CYS A 104 -8.83 -6.76 7.72
C CYS A 104 -9.31 -5.30 7.61
N HIS A 105 -10.54 -5.06 7.16
CA HIS A 105 -11.06 -3.70 6.90
C HIS A 105 -11.85 -3.07 8.07
N PHE A 106 -11.40 -3.21 9.31
CA PHE A 106 -12.16 -2.77 10.49
C PHE A 106 -11.81 -1.37 11.01
N HIS A 107 -10.55 -0.92 10.88
CA HIS A 107 -10.09 0.31 11.50
C HIS A 107 -10.00 1.43 10.47
N ALA A 108 -11.00 2.32 10.44
CA ALA A 108 -11.18 3.28 9.34
C ALA A 108 -11.16 2.58 7.96
N GLY A 109 -11.65 1.33 7.91
CA GLY A 109 -11.68 0.51 6.72
C GLY A 109 -10.36 -0.15 6.33
N ALA A 110 -9.28 -0.01 7.11
CA ALA A 110 -7.96 -0.59 6.84
C ALA A 110 -7.50 -1.50 7.99
N ASP A 111 -6.47 -2.30 7.72
CA ASP A 111 -5.90 -3.19 8.72
C ASP A 111 -4.85 -2.45 9.56
N SER A 112 -5.12 -2.41 10.87
CA SER A 112 -4.27 -1.77 11.88
C SER A 112 -3.62 -2.79 12.82
N ARG A 113 -3.79 -4.09 12.55
CA ARG A 113 -3.16 -5.14 13.34
C ARG A 113 -1.65 -5.05 13.17
N THR A 114 -0.93 -5.45 14.21
CA THR A 114 0.54 -5.33 14.29
C THR A 114 1.22 -6.69 14.52
N LYS A 115 0.45 -7.77 14.57
CA LYS A 115 0.93 -9.14 14.78
C LYS A 115 0.53 -10.03 13.60
N ASN A 116 1.43 -10.95 13.21
CA ASN A 116 1.32 -11.75 11.98
C ASN A 116 1.24 -10.88 10.71
N GLN A 117 2.04 -9.83 10.61
CA GLN A 117 1.92 -8.85 9.50
C GLN A 117 3.09 -8.89 8.52
N PHE A 118 4.14 -9.69 8.77
CA PHE A 118 5.25 -9.83 7.83
C PHE A 118 4.93 -10.85 6.73
N ALA A 119 5.11 -10.43 5.48
CA ALA A 119 4.99 -11.25 4.28
C ALA A 119 6.34 -11.39 3.57
N PRO A 120 6.59 -12.52 2.88
CA PRO A 120 7.79 -12.70 2.09
C PRO A 120 7.87 -11.66 0.96
N SER A 121 9.08 -11.29 0.57
CA SER A 121 9.40 -10.13 -0.29
C SER A 121 8.92 -10.25 -1.74
N HIS A 122 8.33 -11.37 -2.16
CA HIS A 122 7.99 -11.68 -3.56
C HIS A 122 6.90 -10.78 -4.18
N ALA A 123 6.43 -9.76 -3.48
CA ALA A 123 5.33 -8.94 -3.97
C ALA A 123 5.71 -8.10 -5.21
N PHE A 124 6.98 -7.72 -5.41
CA PHE A 124 7.42 -7.01 -6.63
C PHE A 124 8.87 -7.40 -6.99
N SER A 125 9.01 -8.13 -8.11
CA SER A 125 10.26 -8.67 -8.68
C SER A 125 10.98 -9.73 -7.84
N PRO A 126 10.88 -11.02 -8.21
CA PRO A 126 11.76 -12.04 -7.67
C PRO A 126 13.16 -11.81 -8.25
N ARG A 127 13.98 -11.01 -7.56
CA ARG A 127 15.42 -11.25 -7.64
C ARG A 127 15.66 -12.61 -6.98
N PRO A 128 16.19 -13.62 -7.70
CA PRO A 128 16.41 -14.97 -7.15
C PRO A 128 17.30 -14.98 -5.91
N ASP A 129 18.05 -13.91 -5.69
CA ASP A 129 19.08 -13.68 -4.69
C ASP A 129 18.72 -12.57 -3.68
N ALA A 130 17.55 -11.93 -3.77
CA ALA A 130 17.16 -10.92 -2.79
C ALA A 130 16.79 -11.59 -1.46
N PRO A 131 17.45 -11.23 -0.33
CA PRO A 131 17.14 -11.81 0.97
C PRO A 131 15.66 -11.60 1.32
N ASN A 132 14.99 -12.68 1.75
CA ASN A 132 13.55 -12.67 1.99
C ASN A 132 13.23 -12.09 3.39
N ALA A 133 11.97 -11.69 3.58
CA ALA A 133 11.42 -11.27 4.89
C ALA A 133 11.44 -12.37 5.98
N PHE A 134 12.02 -13.52 5.66
CA PHE A 134 12.13 -14.72 6.47
C PHE A 134 13.56 -15.26 6.41
N ASP A 135 14.52 -14.38 6.11
CA ASP A 135 15.93 -14.73 6.04
C ASP A 135 16.36 -15.17 7.45
N PRO A 136 16.99 -16.35 7.60
CA PRO A 136 17.60 -16.74 8.87
C PRO A 136 18.52 -15.66 9.49
N ALA A 137 19.07 -14.76 8.68
CA ALA A 137 19.92 -13.65 9.09
C ALA A 137 19.17 -12.38 9.53
N ASP A 138 17.84 -12.33 9.46
CA ASP A 138 17.09 -11.14 9.89
C ASP A 138 17.29 -10.88 11.39
N PRO A 139 17.66 -9.65 11.80
CA PRO A 139 18.01 -9.34 13.19
C PRO A 139 16.84 -9.48 14.17
N ARG A 140 15.60 -9.57 13.69
CA ARG A 140 14.41 -9.82 14.53
C ARG A 140 14.22 -11.30 14.86
N GLY A 141 14.97 -12.19 14.21
CA GLY A 141 15.02 -13.62 14.50
C GLY A 141 13.96 -14.46 13.78
N PRO A 142 13.95 -15.79 14.01
CA PRO A 142 13.22 -16.75 13.18
C PRO A 142 11.69 -16.75 13.39
N ALA A 143 11.16 -15.96 14.32
CA ALA A 143 9.74 -15.93 14.66
C ALA A 143 8.97 -14.79 13.94
N LEU A 144 9.48 -14.31 12.79
CA LEU A 144 8.91 -13.19 12.04
C LEU A 144 7.44 -13.39 11.65
N ALA A 145 7.04 -14.63 11.40
CA ALA A 145 5.67 -14.99 11.06
C ALA A 145 4.63 -14.60 12.14
N ASN A 146 5.04 -14.52 13.41
CA ASN A 146 4.21 -14.10 14.54
C ASN A 146 4.77 -12.85 15.25
N TYR A 147 5.70 -12.16 14.62
CA TYR A 147 6.37 -11.03 15.23
C TYR A 147 5.39 -9.88 15.47
N GLN A 148 5.62 -9.18 16.59
CA GLN A 148 4.86 -8.01 17.00
C GLN A 148 5.57 -6.75 16.48
N LEU A 149 5.02 -6.12 15.45
CA LEU A 149 5.53 -4.88 14.87
C LEU A 149 5.66 -3.79 15.93
N ARG A 150 6.73 -3.01 15.80
CA ARG A 150 7.11 -1.87 16.63
C ARG A 150 7.42 -0.68 15.73
N THR A 151 7.36 0.52 16.30
CA THR A 151 7.62 1.76 15.56
C THR A 151 9.00 1.80 14.90
N HIS A 152 10.02 1.21 15.55
CA HIS A 152 11.39 1.19 15.03
C HIS A 152 11.62 0.18 13.90
N ASP A 153 10.63 -0.63 13.52
CA ASP A 153 10.67 -1.48 12.34
C ASP A 153 10.42 -0.70 11.04
N PHE A 154 10.02 0.56 11.15
CA PHE A 154 9.70 1.45 10.03
C PHE A 154 10.69 2.62 9.91
N PRO A 155 10.93 3.11 8.68
CA PRO A 155 10.33 2.65 7.43
C PRO A 155 10.93 1.32 6.92
N LEU A 156 10.13 0.54 6.20
CA LEU A 156 10.66 -0.60 5.43
C LEU A 156 11.42 -0.03 4.23
N HIS A 157 12.70 -0.35 4.10
CA HIS A 157 13.55 0.18 3.03
C HIS A 157 14.06 -0.94 2.12
N ASP A 158 14.20 -0.62 0.83
CA ASP A 158 14.80 -1.48 -0.18
C ASP A 158 16.31 -1.17 -0.28
N PRO A 159 17.21 -2.14 -0.02
CA PRO A 159 18.66 -1.89 -0.04
C PRO A 159 19.17 -1.45 -1.41
N ASP A 160 18.42 -1.74 -2.48
CA ASP A 160 18.81 -1.42 -3.86
C ASP A 160 18.41 -0.01 -4.30
N ARG A 161 17.70 0.77 -3.47
CA ARG A 161 17.24 2.13 -3.83
C ARG A 161 18.08 3.21 -3.15
N PRO A 162 18.92 3.97 -3.90
CA PRO A 162 19.71 5.05 -3.33
C PRO A 162 18.78 6.18 -2.87
N GLY A 163 18.82 6.49 -1.58
CA GLY A 163 17.99 7.53 -0.97
C GLY A 163 17.85 7.40 0.55
N PHE A 164 18.04 6.20 1.09
CA PHE A 164 18.11 5.91 2.52
C PHE A 164 19.19 4.86 2.78
N ASP A 165 19.63 4.73 4.03
CA ASP A 165 20.71 3.84 4.45
C ASP A 165 20.41 2.37 4.08
N ALA A 166 21.01 1.91 2.97
CA ALA A 166 20.88 0.55 2.44
C ALA A 166 21.33 -0.52 3.45
N SER A 167 22.14 -0.16 4.45
CA SER A 167 22.58 -1.10 5.50
C SER A 167 21.49 -1.41 6.53
N LYS A 168 20.37 -0.67 6.53
CA LYS A 168 19.18 -0.89 7.38
C LYS A 168 17.97 -1.38 6.59
N ALA A 169 18.15 -1.58 5.31
CA ALA A 169 17.08 -1.92 4.41
C ALA A 169 16.79 -3.42 4.47
N THR A 170 15.52 -3.77 4.45
CA THR A 170 15.06 -5.15 4.51
C THR A 170 13.97 -5.32 3.47
N HIS A 171 14.01 -6.37 2.66
CA HIS A 171 12.95 -6.63 1.66
C HIS A 171 11.62 -7.08 2.30
N ASN A 172 11.46 -6.89 3.62
CA ASN A 172 10.27 -7.25 4.35
C ASN A 172 9.06 -6.48 3.83
N VAL A 173 7.96 -7.19 3.63
CA VAL A 173 6.67 -6.58 3.32
C VAL A 173 5.83 -6.66 4.59
N VAL A 174 5.22 -5.54 4.99
CA VAL A 174 4.18 -5.52 6.01
C VAL A 174 2.81 -5.41 5.35
N ALA A 175 1.91 -6.33 5.67
CA ALA A 175 0.61 -6.46 5.06
C ALA A 175 -0.39 -7.22 5.97
N SER A 176 -1.64 -7.30 5.54
CA SER A 176 -2.74 -7.82 6.36
C SER A 176 -2.65 -9.32 6.56
N SER A 177 -2.87 -9.76 7.81
CA SER A 177 -2.89 -11.19 8.15
C SER A 177 -4.17 -11.87 7.65
N GLY A 178 -4.00 -12.99 6.95
CA GLY A 178 -5.06 -13.79 6.36
C GLY A 178 -5.35 -15.07 7.15
N THR A 179 -5.58 -16.15 6.42
CA THR A 179 -5.94 -17.47 6.94
C THR A 179 -4.70 -18.26 7.37
N PHE A 180 -4.89 -19.42 7.99
CA PHE A 180 -3.80 -20.36 8.19
C PHE A 180 -3.50 -21.11 6.89
N SER A 181 -2.34 -21.76 6.83
CA SER A 181 -1.94 -22.57 5.69
C SER A 181 -2.70 -23.90 5.67
N GLY A 182 -3.25 -24.22 4.51
CA GLY A 182 -3.98 -25.45 4.28
C GLY A 182 -4.52 -25.51 2.86
N THR A 183 -4.97 -26.70 2.47
CA THR A 183 -5.68 -26.90 1.20
C THR A 183 -7.18 -26.95 1.47
N PHE A 184 -7.94 -26.04 0.86
CA PHE A 184 -9.40 -26.08 0.92
C PHE A 184 -9.93 -27.37 0.27
N ILE A 185 -10.86 -28.03 0.95
CA ILE A 185 -11.53 -29.23 0.43
C ILE A 185 -12.97 -28.89 0.05
N ARG A 186 -13.73 -28.33 0.99
CA ARG A 186 -15.15 -27.98 0.79
C ARG A 186 -15.67 -27.06 1.89
N PRO A 187 -16.81 -26.39 1.64
CA PRO A 187 -17.57 -25.73 2.70
C PRO A 187 -18.08 -26.76 3.73
N PRO A 188 -18.28 -26.36 4.98
CA PRO A 188 -18.83 -27.23 6.01
C PRO A 188 -20.30 -27.57 5.75
N THR A 189 -20.68 -28.83 6.01
CA THR A 189 -22.07 -29.33 5.84
C THR A 189 -22.88 -29.34 7.14
N ASN A 190 -22.26 -28.98 8.26
CA ASN A 190 -22.83 -29.06 9.62
C ASN A 190 -23.15 -27.68 10.23
N GLY A 191 -23.21 -26.63 9.42
CA GLY A 191 -23.41 -25.26 9.90
C GLY A 191 -22.18 -24.63 10.60
N SER A 192 -21.02 -25.29 10.58
CA SER A 192 -19.75 -24.64 10.93
C SER A 192 -19.52 -23.40 10.06
N LYS A 193 -18.82 -22.39 10.58
CA LYS A 193 -18.38 -21.21 9.83
C LYS A 193 -16.91 -21.28 9.42
N VAL A 194 -16.32 -22.47 9.55
CA VAL A 194 -14.92 -22.75 9.22
C VAL A 194 -14.91 -23.81 8.13
N ASP A 195 -14.18 -23.51 7.07
CA ASP A 195 -13.99 -24.41 5.94
C ASP A 195 -13.36 -25.74 6.36
N VAL A 196 -13.70 -26.79 5.59
CA VAL A 196 -13.02 -28.07 5.72
C VAL A 196 -11.74 -27.98 4.90
N CYS A 197 -10.61 -27.92 5.59
CA CYS A 197 -9.28 -27.82 4.99
C CYS A 197 -8.40 -28.99 5.43
N THR A 198 -7.54 -29.47 4.53
CA THR A 198 -6.35 -30.21 4.96
C THR A 198 -5.39 -29.21 5.57
N GLN A 199 -5.31 -29.17 6.91
CA GLN A 199 -4.29 -28.37 7.57
C GLN A 199 -2.91 -28.94 7.29
N TYR A 200 -1.99 -28.06 6.96
CA TYR A 200 -0.58 -28.40 6.81
C TYR A 200 -0.03 -28.75 8.20
N GLY A 201 0.94 -29.67 8.31
CA GLY A 201 1.46 -30.09 9.61
C GLY A 201 2.50 -31.20 9.49
N GLY A 202 3.32 -31.39 10.52
CA GLY A 202 4.42 -32.36 10.50
C GLY A 202 5.36 -32.12 9.31
N ALA A 203 5.53 -33.12 8.45
CA ALA A 203 6.35 -33.01 7.23
C ALA A 203 5.79 -32.02 6.20
N GLN A 204 4.51 -31.64 6.30
CA GLN A 204 3.83 -30.69 5.41
C GLN A 204 3.70 -29.30 6.04
N LEU A 205 4.28 -29.05 7.22
CA LEU A 205 4.24 -27.76 7.90
C LEU A 205 4.69 -26.64 6.95
N ASP A 206 3.95 -25.52 6.96
CA ASP A 206 4.35 -24.32 6.23
C ASP A 206 5.68 -23.80 6.78
N GLN A 207 6.72 -23.79 5.93
CA GLN A 207 8.09 -23.39 6.31
C GLN A 207 8.29 -21.87 6.37
N THR A 208 7.27 -21.09 6.00
CA THR A 208 7.28 -19.62 6.08
C THR A 208 6.41 -19.14 7.23
N PHE A 209 5.18 -19.64 7.32
CA PHE A 209 4.19 -19.19 8.29
C PHE A 209 4.07 -20.13 9.49
N HIS A 210 5.15 -20.23 10.26
CA HIS A 210 5.20 -21.00 11.50
C HIS A 210 6.11 -20.37 12.56
N VAL A 211 5.93 -20.79 13.82
CA VAL A 211 6.90 -20.58 14.91
C VAL A 211 7.10 -21.91 15.63
N GLY A 212 8.30 -22.48 15.48
CA GLY A 212 8.54 -23.86 15.91
C GLY A 212 7.62 -24.81 15.16
N THR A 213 6.80 -25.57 15.88
CA THR A 213 5.81 -26.49 15.29
C THR A 213 4.40 -25.89 15.18
N LEU A 214 4.22 -24.62 15.57
CA LEU A 214 2.91 -23.96 15.57
C LEU A 214 2.71 -23.15 14.29
N HIS A 215 1.51 -23.25 13.71
CA HIS A 215 1.12 -22.45 12.56
C HIS A 215 0.89 -20.99 12.95
N THR A 216 1.25 -20.09 12.04
CA THR A 216 0.84 -18.69 12.09
C THR A 216 -0.06 -18.37 10.91
N ARG A 217 -0.68 -17.19 10.93
CA ARG A 217 -1.47 -16.73 9.80
C ARG A 217 -0.55 -16.40 8.63
N ARG A 218 -0.98 -16.75 7.42
CA ARG A 218 -0.42 -16.24 6.18
C ARG A 218 -0.68 -14.74 6.11
N VAL A 219 0.09 -14.06 5.27
CA VAL A 219 -0.02 -12.61 5.09
C VAL A 219 -0.23 -12.30 3.62
N GLU A 220 -1.18 -11.42 3.35
CA GLU A 220 -1.49 -10.96 1.99
C GLU A 220 -0.30 -10.22 1.36
N PRO A 221 -0.23 -10.10 0.02
CA PRO A 221 0.84 -9.34 -0.63
C PRO A 221 0.85 -7.83 -0.33
N ARG A 222 -0.27 -7.29 0.19
CA ARG A 222 -0.48 -5.86 0.46
C ARG A 222 -1.36 -5.66 1.68
N ASN A 223 -1.12 -4.56 2.40
CA ASN A 223 -2.04 -4.15 3.45
C ASN A 223 -3.41 -3.79 2.84
N ALA A 224 -4.48 -4.21 3.50
CA ALA A 224 -5.85 -3.92 3.15
C ALA A 224 -6.08 -2.39 3.20
N PRO A 225 -6.41 -1.74 2.07
CA PRO A 225 -6.65 -0.30 2.02
C PRO A 225 -8.01 0.04 2.61
N THR A 226 -8.29 1.34 2.80
CA THR A 226 -9.60 1.75 3.30
C THR A 226 -10.73 1.37 2.35
N VAL A 227 -11.85 0.90 2.91
CA VAL A 227 -13.13 0.77 2.20
C VAL A 227 -13.95 2.07 2.22
N ILE A 228 -13.56 3.04 3.05
CA ILE A 228 -14.27 4.32 3.19
C ILE A 228 -13.87 5.22 2.02
N ASN A 229 -14.86 5.75 1.30
CA ASN A 229 -14.64 6.59 0.12
C ASN A 229 -13.75 5.93 -0.96
N SER A 230 -13.67 4.59 -0.97
CA SER A 230 -12.84 3.81 -1.89
C SER A 230 -13.14 4.11 -3.36
N VAL A 231 -14.39 4.49 -3.66
CA VAL A 231 -14.86 4.86 -5.00
C VAL A 231 -14.25 6.16 -5.54
N LEU A 232 -13.59 6.95 -4.69
CA LEU A 232 -12.94 8.20 -5.10
C LEU A 232 -11.48 7.99 -5.50
N PHE A 233 -10.93 6.80 -5.32
CA PHE A 233 -9.58 6.46 -5.74
C PHE A 233 -9.60 5.92 -7.18
N ASP A 234 -8.65 6.35 -8.00
CA ASP A 234 -8.40 5.74 -9.33
C ASP A 234 -7.98 4.26 -9.18
N ARG A 235 -7.17 3.99 -8.14
CA ARG A 235 -6.70 2.67 -7.73
C ARG A 235 -6.54 2.64 -6.21
N ASN A 236 -7.14 1.65 -5.56
CA ASN A 236 -7.04 1.54 -4.09
C ASN A 236 -5.77 0.81 -3.63
N PHE A 237 -5.20 -0.05 -4.48
CA PHE A 237 -3.91 -0.71 -4.22
C PHE A 237 -2.79 -0.12 -5.10
N TRP A 238 -1.59 0.00 -4.52
CA TRP A 238 -0.41 0.52 -5.23
C TRP A 238 0.12 -0.41 -6.33
N ASP A 239 -0.24 -1.69 -6.30
CA ASP A 239 0.03 -2.64 -7.39
C ASP A 239 -0.92 -2.45 -8.60
N GLY A 240 -1.93 -1.59 -8.44
CA GLY A 240 -2.90 -1.25 -9.47
C GLY A 240 -4.20 -2.08 -9.43
N ARG A 241 -4.37 -2.96 -8.43
CA ARG A 241 -5.65 -3.62 -8.15
C ARG A 241 -6.67 -2.65 -7.56
N ALA A 242 -7.94 -3.10 -7.54
CA ALA A 242 -9.11 -2.29 -7.21
C ALA A 242 -9.14 -1.02 -8.05
N ASN A 243 -9.08 -1.23 -9.37
CA ASN A 243 -9.17 -0.17 -10.36
C ASN A 243 -10.57 0.44 -10.37
N PHE A 244 -10.63 1.75 -10.61
CA PHE A 244 -11.88 2.50 -10.77
C PHE A 244 -12.78 1.94 -11.86
N TYR A 245 -12.20 1.46 -12.97
CA TYR A 245 -12.93 0.83 -14.05
C TYR A 245 -12.98 -0.68 -13.85
N PHE A 246 -14.17 -1.22 -13.59
CA PHE A 246 -14.38 -2.66 -13.54
C PHE A 246 -14.52 -3.22 -14.96
N ASN A 247 -13.70 -4.22 -15.30
CA ASN A 247 -13.72 -4.92 -16.60
C ASN A 247 -14.64 -6.16 -16.61
N GLY A 248 -15.35 -6.44 -15.50
CA GLY A 248 -16.22 -7.62 -15.37
C GLY A 248 -15.54 -8.90 -14.92
N VAL A 249 -14.20 -8.94 -14.84
CA VAL A 249 -13.43 -10.18 -14.68
C VAL A 249 -12.42 -10.09 -13.54
N SER A 250 -11.61 -9.03 -13.49
CA SER A 250 -10.46 -8.95 -12.60
C SER A 250 -10.34 -7.60 -11.90
N SER A 251 -9.61 -7.61 -10.78
CA SER A 251 -9.36 -6.40 -9.98
C SER A 251 -8.45 -5.38 -10.65
N ALA A 252 -7.82 -5.73 -11.78
CA ALA A 252 -6.89 -4.88 -12.53
C ALA A 252 -7.60 -3.94 -13.52
N GLY A 253 -8.90 -4.16 -13.80
CA GLY A 253 -9.66 -3.32 -14.71
C GLY A 253 -9.08 -3.32 -16.13
N PRO A 254 -8.97 -2.16 -16.82
CA PRO A 254 -8.46 -2.06 -18.19
C PRO A 254 -7.04 -2.58 -18.41
N ARG A 255 -6.28 -2.85 -17.35
CA ARG A 255 -4.91 -3.40 -17.44
C ARG A 255 -4.88 -4.91 -17.69
N ASP A 256 -6.00 -5.58 -17.51
CA ASP A 256 -6.15 -6.98 -17.87
C ASP A 256 -6.72 -7.07 -19.29
N GLU A 257 -5.81 -7.10 -20.27
CA GLU A 257 -6.14 -7.17 -21.69
C GLU A 257 -6.81 -8.50 -22.09
N ALA A 258 -6.72 -9.53 -21.24
CA ALA A 258 -7.34 -10.84 -21.44
C ALA A 258 -8.75 -10.93 -20.81
N ALA A 259 -9.25 -9.86 -20.20
CA ALA A 259 -10.57 -9.84 -19.58
C ALA A 259 -11.67 -9.91 -20.65
N HIS A 260 -12.43 -11.01 -20.64
CA HIS A 260 -13.59 -11.20 -21.52
C HIS A 260 -14.80 -11.65 -20.69
N ILE A 261 -15.97 -11.06 -20.98
CA ILE A 261 -17.25 -11.46 -20.39
C ILE A 261 -17.97 -12.34 -21.41
N TRP A 262 -18.32 -13.56 -21.01
CA TRP A 262 -19.13 -14.45 -21.84
C TRP A 262 -20.60 -14.02 -21.76
N VAL A 263 -21.20 -13.75 -22.90
CA VAL A 263 -22.64 -13.54 -23.01
C VAL A 263 -23.27 -14.85 -23.45
N ASN A 264 -24.16 -15.40 -22.63
CA ASN A 264 -24.98 -16.52 -23.06
C ASN A 264 -26.03 -16.00 -24.07
N THR A 265 -25.70 -16.08 -25.34
CA THR A 265 -26.68 -15.89 -26.41
C THR A 265 -27.49 -17.17 -26.46
N ALA A 266 -28.65 -17.19 -25.80
CA ALA A 266 -29.52 -18.36 -25.80
C ALA A 266 -29.84 -18.80 -27.25
N SER A 267 -29.09 -19.81 -27.70
CA SER A 267 -29.36 -20.63 -28.89
C SER A 267 -29.03 -22.10 -28.60
N GLY A 268 -29.16 -22.51 -27.33
CA GLY A 268 -28.92 -23.86 -26.82
C GLY A 268 -28.95 -23.91 -25.30
#